data_AF-A0A7X8C325-F1
#
_entry.id   AF-A0A7X8C325-F1
#
_cell.length_a   1.000
_cell.length_b   1.000
_cell.length_c   1.000
_cell.angle_alpha   90.00
_cell.angle_beta   90.00
_cell.angle_gamma   90.00
#
_symmetry.space_group_name_H-M   'P 1'
#
loop_
_entity.id
_entity.type
_entity.pdbx_description
1 polymer ?
#
loop_
_entity_poly.entity_id
_entity_poly.type
_entity_poly.pdbx_seq_one_letter_code
_entity_poly.pdbx_strand_id
1 'polypeptide(L)'
;MENYEVRYEGDEGKRVTLLYDEYNSYFRINIKSKDGSYTNMLNRLTNLKTVEFEEGFCYEMWRQIALNNCKQYFYYYIKHLDNSYINSERVDGFLTSLLQAFSVSQIYGIIYSSIAKSTLRYQSGEITKQHAINAVIVSCEQYGERAVAKGWKLQHFDRISQMPQTVIEKILFNDLMGIGENSFYCKPILNWSKYKNK
;
A
#
# COMPACT_ATOMS: atom_id res chain seq x y z
N MET A 1 -3.77 -9.47 20.63
CA MET A 1 -3.44 -10.24 19.43
C MET A 1 -4.68 -11.04 19.06
N GLU A 2 -5.55 -10.45 18.24
CA GLU A 2 -6.74 -11.16 17.76
C GLU A 2 -6.45 -11.68 16.36
N ASN A 3 -6.49 -13.00 16.23
CA ASN A 3 -6.34 -13.71 14.97
C ASN A 3 -7.73 -13.79 14.33
N TYR A 4 -7.92 -13.13 13.18
CA TYR A 4 -9.16 -13.27 12.42
C TYR A 4 -9.03 -14.44 11.44
N GLU A 5 -10.01 -15.35 11.47
CA GLU A 5 -10.11 -16.53 10.63
C GLU A 5 -10.87 -16.17 9.35
N VAL A 6 -10.23 -16.24 8.20
CA VAL A 6 -10.93 -16.17 6.89
C VAL A 6 -10.84 -17.53 6.21
N ARG A 7 -12.01 -18.09 5.90
CA ARG A 7 -12.20 -19.41 5.31
C ARG A 7 -12.25 -19.31 3.79
N TYR A 8 -11.58 -20.22 3.11
CA TYR A 8 -11.72 -20.42 1.68
C TYR A 8 -12.14 -21.86 1.41
N GLU A 9 -13.24 -22.05 0.71
CA GLU A 9 -13.62 -23.34 0.11
C GLU A 9 -13.11 -23.37 -1.34
N GLY A 10 -12.21 -24.30 -1.61
CA GLY A 10 -11.74 -24.64 -2.96
C GLY A 10 -11.36 -26.13 -3.03
N ASP A 11 -11.51 -26.69 -4.23
CA ASP A 11 -11.92 -28.07 -4.55
C ASP A 11 -11.11 -29.27 -4.03
N GLU A 12 -10.06 -29.14 -3.22
CA GLU A 12 -9.30 -30.31 -2.74
C GLU A 12 -8.84 -30.22 -1.28
N GLY A 13 -9.72 -29.77 -0.37
CA GLY A 13 -9.71 -30.19 1.05
C GLY A 13 -8.44 -29.99 1.88
N LYS A 14 -7.41 -29.31 1.36
CA LYS A 14 -6.13 -29.11 2.05
C LYS A 14 -6.19 -27.83 2.86
N ARG A 15 -6.21 -28.03 4.18
CA ARG A 15 -6.11 -26.97 5.19
C ARG A 15 -4.70 -26.38 5.16
N VAL A 16 -4.59 -25.11 4.80
CA VAL A 16 -3.34 -24.35 4.96
C VAL A 16 -3.62 -23.16 5.85
N THR A 17 -3.14 -23.24 7.09
CA THR A 17 -3.13 -22.15 8.07
C THR A 17 -2.12 -21.10 7.61
N LEU A 18 -2.55 -19.85 7.45
CA LEU A 18 -1.65 -18.73 7.18
C LEU A 18 -1.45 -17.89 8.44
N LEU A 19 -0.18 -17.72 8.81
CA LEU A 19 0.25 -16.84 9.90
C LEU A 19 0.46 -15.44 9.32
N TYR A 20 -0.23 -14.44 9.89
CA TYR A 20 0.06 -13.03 9.63
C TYR A 20 1.25 -12.61 10.49
N ASP A 21 2.26 -12.02 9.86
CA ASP A 21 3.36 -11.35 10.53
C ASP A 21 3.38 -9.90 10.04
N GLU A 22 3.52 -8.95 10.97
CA GLU A 22 3.22 -7.51 10.82
C GLU A 22 4.07 -6.79 9.75
N TYR A 23 4.98 -7.52 9.10
CA TYR A 23 5.95 -7.02 8.12
C TYR A 23 5.95 -7.77 6.78
N ASN A 24 5.13 -8.82 6.61
CA ASN A 24 5.16 -9.66 5.43
C ASN A 24 3.86 -9.54 4.61
N SER A 25 3.94 -8.93 3.43
CA SER A 25 2.85 -8.92 2.45
C SER A 25 2.96 -10.12 1.52
N TYR A 26 2.02 -11.05 1.62
CA TYR A 26 1.95 -12.23 0.76
C TYR A 26 0.97 -12.01 -0.38
N PHE A 27 1.42 -12.20 -1.61
CA PHE A 27 0.56 -12.17 -2.80
C PHE A 27 0.39 -13.60 -3.34
N ARG A 28 -0.87 -14.02 -3.54
CA ARG A 28 -1.20 -15.26 -4.24
C ARG A 28 -1.82 -14.88 -5.58
N ILE A 29 -1.11 -15.17 -6.66
CA ILE A 29 -1.56 -14.88 -8.02
C ILE A 29 -1.87 -16.22 -8.67
N ASN A 30 -3.13 -16.41 -9.06
CA ASN A 30 -3.54 -17.57 -9.84
C ASN A 30 -3.13 -17.35 -11.30
N ILE A 31 -2.33 -18.27 -11.85
CA ILE A 31 -1.85 -18.20 -13.22
C ILE A 31 -2.42 -19.37 -14.00
N LYS A 32 -3.04 -19.08 -15.16
CA LYS A 32 -3.52 -20.08 -16.10
C LYS A 32 -2.74 -19.98 -17.39
N SER A 33 -2.39 -21.13 -17.98
CA SER A 33 -1.76 -21.14 -19.30
C SER A 33 -2.76 -20.71 -20.36
N LYS A 34 -2.41 -19.67 -21.13
CA LYS A 34 -3.24 -19.17 -22.24
C LYS A 34 -3.39 -20.20 -23.38
N ASP A 35 -2.37 -21.02 -23.57
CA ASP A 35 -2.21 -21.98 -24.68
C ASP A 35 -2.25 -23.44 -24.21
N GLY A 36 -2.60 -23.69 -22.94
CA GLY A 36 -2.59 -25.03 -22.34
C GLY A 36 -1.19 -25.62 -22.11
N SER A 37 -0.13 -24.98 -22.62
CA SER A 37 1.27 -25.41 -22.43
C SER A 37 1.83 -24.85 -21.14
N TYR A 38 2.17 -25.74 -20.22
CA TYR A 38 2.83 -25.39 -18.96
C TYR A 38 4.27 -24.89 -19.20
N THR A 39 5.00 -25.52 -20.13
CA THR A 39 6.38 -25.14 -20.47
C THR A 39 6.44 -23.72 -21.07
N ASN A 40 5.53 -23.37 -21.97
CA ASN A 40 5.46 -22.01 -22.52
C ASN A 40 5.06 -20.99 -21.45
N MET A 41 4.21 -21.37 -20.49
CA MET A 41 3.89 -20.54 -19.33
C MET A 41 5.13 -20.29 -18.47
N LEU A 42 5.90 -21.32 -18.12
CA LEU A 42 7.15 -21.17 -17.36
C LEU A 42 8.17 -20.30 -18.10
N ASN A 43 8.32 -20.48 -19.42
CA ASN A 43 9.22 -19.64 -20.23
C ASN A 43 8.81 -18.16 -20.23
N ARG A 44 7.50 -17.86 -20.25
CA ARG A 44 6.99 -16.49 -20.12
C ARG A 44 7.21 -15.92 -18.72
N LEU A 45 7.04 -16.73 -17.67
CA LEU A 45 7.26 -16.30 -16.28
C LEU A 45 8.74 -16.07 -15.95
N THR A 46 9.64 -16.75 -16.64
CA THR A 46 11.09 -16.53 -16.53
C THR A 46 11.57 -15.37 -17.40
N ASN A 47 10.80 -14.96 -18.41
CA ASN A 47 11.11 -13.82 -19.27
C ASN A 47 9.93 -12.82 -19.36
N LEU A 48 9.66 -12.16 -18.25
CA LEU A 48 8.48 -11.31 -18.08
C LEU A 48 8.45 -10.07 -18.99
N LYS A 49 9.61 -9.63 -19.51
CA LYS A 49 9.72 -8.45 -20.38
C LYS A 49 8.95 -8.57 -21.69
N THR A 50 8.62 -9.79 -22.12
CA THR A 50 7.89 -10.05 -23.37
C THR A 50 6.39 -10.29 -23.17
N VAL A 51 5.88 -10.18 -21.94
CA VAL A 51 4.50 -10.51 -21.60
C VAL A 51 3.68 -9.22 -21.46
N GLU A 52 2.70 -9.04 -22.33
CA GLU A 52 1.68 -7.99 -22.16
C GLU A 52 0.66 -8.43 -21.10
N PHE A 53 0.56 -7.65 -20.03
CA PHE A 53 -0.45 -7.83 -19.00
C PHE A 53 -1.65 -6.90 -19.24
N GLU A 54 -2.83 -7.36 -18.83
CA GLU A 54 -4.04 -6.55 -18.90
C GLU A 54 -3.89 -5.27 -18.05
N GLU A 55 -4.22 -4.11 -18.62
CA GLU A 55 -4.07 -2.83 -17.93
C GLU A 55 -4.84 -2.79 -16.61
N GLY A 56 -6.04 -3.39 -16.57
CA GLY A 56 -6.86 -3.48 -15.37
C GLY A 56 -6.19 -4.29 -14.26
N PHE A 57 -5.50 -5.39 -14.60
CA PHE A 57 -4.74 -6.17 -13.65
C PHE A 57 -3.57 -5.37 -13.06
N CYS A 58 -2.76 -4.73 -13.91
CA CYS A 58 -1.63 -3.91 -13.46
C CYS A 58 -2.09 -2.74 -12.56
N TYR A 59 -3.18 -2.07 -12.94
CA TYR A 59 -3.77 -0.99 -12.17
C TYR A 59 -4.21 -1.46 -10.77
N GLU A 60 -4.94 -2.58 -10.69
CA GLU A 60 -5.44 -3.08 -9.42
C GLU A 60 -4.30 -3.58 -8.51
N MET A 61 -3.31 -4.26 -9.08
CA MET A 61 -2.09 -4.64 -8.35
C MET A 61 -1.34 -3.41 -7.81
N TRP A 62 -1.20 -2.36 -8.63
CA TRP A 62 -0.58 -1.12 -8.18
C TRP A 62 -1.36 -0.49 -7.03
N ARG A 63 -2.69 -0.42 -7.11
CA ARG A 63 -3.52 0.09 -6.00
C ARG A 63 -3.32 -0.65 -4.70
N GLN A 64 -3.32 -1.99 -4.75
CA GLN A 64 -3.16 -2.81 -3.55
C GLN A 64 -1.78 -2.64 -2.93
N ILE A 65 -0.72 -2.63 -3.74
CA ILE A 65 0.64 -2.38 -3.27
C ILE A 65 0.78 -0.98 -2.68
N ALA A 66 0.24 0.05 -3.36
CA ALA A 66 0.28 1.42 -2.87
C ALA A 66 -0.44 1.57 -1.52
N LEU A 67 -1.60 0.94 -1.36
CA LEU A 67 -2.33 0.90 -0.09
C LEU A 67 -1.51 0.23 1.01
N ASN A 68 -0.94 -0.94 0.73
CA ASN A 68 -0.11 -1.67 1.69
C ASN A 68 1.13 -0.88 2.10
N ASN A 69 1.79 -0.19 1.17
CA ASN A 69 2.92 0.69 1.48
C ASN A 69 2.53 1.85 2.42
N CYS A 70 1.36 2.44 2.21
CA CYS A 70 0.85 3.49 3.09
C CYS A 70 0.47 2.95 4.47
N LYS A 71 -0.17 1.77 4.53
CA LYS A 71 -0.51 1.07 5.77
C LYS A 71 0.74 0.77 6.57
N GLN A 72 1.72 0.11 5.97
CA GLN A 72 2.98 -0.23 6.64
C GLN A 72 3.67 1.03 7.19
N TYR A 73 3.65 2.13 6.45
CA TYR A 73 4.26 3.39 6.90
C TYR A 73 3.50 4.00 8.08
N PHE A 74 2.17 4.00 8.03
CA PHE A 74 1.32 4.42 9.13
C PHE A 74 1.58 3.58 10.39
N TYR A 75 1.55 2.25 10.26
CA TYR A 75 1.80 1.32 11.36
C TYR A 75 3.23 1.42 11.91
N TYR A 76 4.22 1.66 11.05
CA TYR A 76 5.62 1.83 11.45
C TYR A 76 5.80 2.96 12.49
N TYR A 77 5.08 4.06 12.35
CA TYR A 77 5.18 5.19 13.28
C TYR A 77 4.31 5.03 14.53
N ILE A 78 3.13 4.42 14.40
CA ILE A 78 2.21 4.24 15.54
C ILE A 78 2.48 2.96 16.32
N LYS A 79 3.39 2.07 15.92
CA LYS A 79 3.74 0.84 16.66
C LYS A 79 4.23 1.07 18.09
N HIS A 80 4.78 2.25 18.36
CA HIS A 80 5.16 2.67 19.71
C HIS A 80 3.93 3.10 20.53
N LEU A 81 2.83 3.42 19.83
CA LEU A 81 1.52 3.61 20.41
C LEU A 81 0.84 2.24 20.60
N ASP A 82 -0.18 2.17 21.45
CA ASP A 82 -0.84 0.90 21.76
C ASP A 82 -1.77 0.57 20.60
N ASN A 83 -1.42 -0.46 19.82
CA ASN A 83 -2.14 -0.83 18.62
C ASN A 83 -3.55 -1.40 18.89
N SER A 84 -3.87 -1.73 20.15
CA SER A 84 -5.21 -2.26 20.52
C SER A 84 -6.35 -1.28 20.23
N TYR A 85 -6.05 0.01 20.06
CA TYR A 85 -7.04 1.04 19.80
C TYR A 85 -7.25 1.34 18.31
N ILE A 86 -6.51 0.70 17.41
CA ILE A 86 -6.56 0.99 15.98
C ILE A 86 -7.61 0.12 15.31
N ASN A 87 -8.63 0.74 14.73
CA ASN A 87 -9.54 0.07 13.81
C ASN A 87 -8.89 0.00 12.41
N SER A 88 -8.51 -1.20 11.97
CA SER A 88 -7.85 -1.43 10.68
C SER A 88 -8.73 -1.06 9.47
N GLU A 89 -10.04 -1.30 9.52
CA GLU A 89 -10.97 -0.91 8.45
C GLU A 89 -11.01 0.62 8.29
N ARG A 90 -10.96 1.35 9.41
CA ARG A 90 -10.89 2.81 9.39
C ARG A 90 -9.60 3.28 8.73
N VAL A 91 -8.47 2.62 9.03
CA VAL A 91 -7.18 2.91 8.41
C VAL A 91 -7.23 2.68 6.90
N ASP A 92 -7.79 1.56 6.48
CA ASP A 92 -7.94 1.20 5.08
C ASP A 92 -8.84 2.19 4.34
N GLY A 93 -9.93 2.63 4.97
CA GLY A 93 -10.85 3.62 4.42
C GLY A 93 -10.18 4.95 4.11
N PHE A 94 -9.50 5.56 5.09
CA PHE A 94 -8.90 6.88 4.86
C PHE A 94 -7.71 6.80 3.88
N LEU A 95 -6.88 5.76 3.96
CA LEU A 95 -5.75 5.59 3.03
C LEU A 95 -6.22 5.35 1.60
N THR A 96 -7.28 4.56 1.43
CA THR A 96 -7.92 4.37 0.12
C THR A 96 -8.43 5.69 -0.44
N SER A 97 -9.05 6.52 0.40
CA SER A 97 -9.52 7.86 0.00
C SER A 97 -8.36 8.76 -0.42
N LEU A 98 -7.27 8.81 0.35
CA LEU A 98 -6.08 9.59 0.01
C LEU A 98 -5.43 9.14 -1.32
N LEU A 99 -5.37 7.83 -1.59
CA LEU A 99 -4.80 7.28 -2.82
C LEU A 99 -5.56 7.67 -4.10
N GLN A 100 -6.81 8.13 -3.99
CA GLN A 100 -7.55 8.67 -5.13
C GLN A 100 -6.94 9.98 -5.65
N ALA A 101 -6.33 10.76 -4.75
CA ALA A 101 -5.81 12.09 -5.03
C ALA A 101 -4.28 12.16 -5.05
N PHE A 102 -3.59 11.38 -4.22
CA PHE A 102 -2.18 11.54 -3.93
C PHE A 102 -1.36 10.30 -4.25
N SER A 103 -0.06 10.49 -4.51
CA SER A 103 0.93 9.40 -4.60
C SER A 103 1.29 8.85 -3.22
N VAL A 104 1.88 7.65 -3.15
CA VAL A 104 2.38 7.06 -1.88
C VAL A 104 3.36 8.02 -1.20
N SER A 105 4.29 8.57 -1.96
CA SER A 105 5.26 9.57 -1.51
C SER A 105 4.61 10.80 -0.87
N GLN A 106 3.51 11.32 -1.42
CA GLN A 106 2.80 12.45 -0.81
C GLN A 106 2.02 12.04 0.44
N ILE A 107 1.43 10.84 0.44
CA ILE A 107 0.71 10.29 1.59
C ILE A 107 1.65 10.10 2.77
N TYR A 108 2.91 9.72 2.53
CA TYR A 108 3.94 9.66 3.59
C TYR A 108 4.12 11.01 4.28
N GLY A 109 4.15 12.10 3.52
CA GLY A 109 4.21 13.45 4.07
C GLY A 109 2.99 13.83 4.91
N ILE A 110 1.78 13.44 4.47
CA ILE A 110 0.53 13.62 5.22
C ILE A 110 0.60 12.86 6.55
N ILE A 111 0.91 11.57 6.51
CA ILE A 111 1.01 10.70 7.69
C ILE A 111 2.03 11.26 8.67
N TYR A 112 3.24 11.57 8.20
CA TYR A 112 4.31 12.10 9.04
C TYR A 112 3.90 13.39 9.75
N SER A 113 3.29 14.33 9.01
CA SER A 113 2.83 15.61 9.55
C SER A 113 1.73 15.43 10.60
N SER A 114 0.81 14.49 10.39
CA SER A 114 -0.27 14.18 11.33
C SER A 114 0.25 13.52 12.59
N ILE A 115 1.20 12.59 12.47
CA ILE A 115 1.83 11.93 13.61
C ILE A 115 2.63 12.92 14.46
N ALA A 116 3.47 13.75 13.85
CA ALA A 116 4.26 14.75 14.56
C ALA A 116 3.39 15.67 15.44
N LYS A 117 2.25 16.12 14.91
CA LYS A 117 1.29 16.96 15.65
C LYS A 117 0.64 16.23 16.82
N SER A 118 0.17 15.00 16.59
CA SER A 118 -0.47 14.21 17.66
C SER A 118 0.51 13.80 18.75
N THR A 119 1.74 13.43 18.38
CA THR A 119 2.80 13.10 19.35
C THR A 119 3.15 14.29 20.23
N LEU A 120 3.24 15.50 19.68
CA LEU A 120 3.49 16.71 20.46
C LEU A 120 2.41 16.94 21.53
N ARG A 121 1.12 16.81 21.15
CA ARG A 121 -0.02 16.95 22.09
C ARG A 121 -0.07 15.85 23.14
N TYR A 122 0.36 14.64 22.78
CA TYR A 122 0.48 13.55 23.74
C TYR A 122 1.62 13.82 24.74
N GLN A 123 2.78 14.25 24.26
CA GLN A 123 3.95 14.55 25.09
C GLN A 123 3.73 15.74 26.02
N SER A 124 2.89 16.71 25.62
CA SER A 124 2.49 17.82 26.49
C SER A 124 1.47 17.43 27.57
N GLY A 125 0.95 16.20 27.55
CA GLY A 125 -0.09 15.73 28.47
C GLY A 125 -1.49 16.25 28.13
N GLU A 126 -1.67 16.92 26.99
CA GLU A 126 -2.97 17.46 26.57
C GLU A 126 -3.99 16.36 26.24
N ILE A 127 -3.51 15.25 25.67
CA ILE A 127 -4.36 14.15 25.20
C ILE A 127 -3.81 12.80 25.65
N THR A 128 -4.71 11.82 25.80
CA THR A 128 -4.32 10.43 26.08
C THR A 128 -3.74 9.74 24.84
N LYS A 129 -3.08 8.60 25.06
CA LYS A 129 -2.51 7.77 23.99
C LYS A 129 -3.55 7.36 22.93
N GLN A 130 -4.73 6.90 23.37
CA GLN A 130 -5.85 6.55 22.48
C GLN A 130 -6.36 7.76 21.69
N HIS A 131 -6.45 8.93 22.34
CA HIS A 131 -6.87 10.16 21.66
C HIS A 131 -5.83 10.61 20.64
N ALA A 132 -4.54 10.43 20.90
CA ALA A 132 -3.48 10.73 19.95
C ALA A 132 -3.63 9.89 18.67
N ILE A 133 -3.87 8.58 18.77
CA ILE A 133 -4.09 7.69 17.62
C ILE A 133 -5.29 8.18 16.78
N ASN A 134 -6.44 8.40 17.42
CA ASN A 134 -7.63 8.89 16.74
C ASN A 134 -7.42 10.26 16.09
N ALA A 135 -6.67 11.15 16.76
CA ALA A 135 -6.32 12.45 16.22
C ALA A 135 -5.41 12.36 14.99
N VAL A 136 -4.52 11.37 14.90
CA VAL A 136 -3.73 11.13 13.67
C VAL A 136 -4.65 10.80 12.51
N ILE A 137 -5.57 9.85 12.68
CA ILE A 137 -6.48 9.41 11.61
C ILE A 137 -7.31 10.59 11.10
N VAL A 138 -7.98 11.30 12.02
CA VAL A 138 -8.79 12.48 11.68
C VAL A 138 -7.93 13.56 11.02
N SER A 139 -6.71 13.78 11.50
CA SER A 139 -5.81 14.76 10.89
C SER A 139 -5.41 14.36 9.47
N CYS A 140 -5.20 13.08 9.17
CA CYS A 140 -4.87 12.61 7.82
C CYS A 140 -6.03 12.89 6.86
N GLU A 141 -7.25 12.54 7.27
CA GLU A 141 -8.50 12.77 6.51
C GLU A 141 -8.65 14.27 6.19
N GLN A 142 -8.67 15.11 7.23
CA GLN A 142 -8.84 16.55 7.08
C GLN A 142 -7.70 17.22 6.31
N TYR A 143 -6.47 16.69 6.39
CA TYR A 143 -5.36 17.20 5.60
C TYR A 143 -5.62 16.92 4.12
N GLY A 144 -5.95 15.67 3.77
CA GLY A 144 -6.26 15.26 2.41
C GLY A 144 -7.40 16.06 1.80
N GLU A 145 -8.53 16.16 2.51
CA GLU A 145 -9.69 16.93 2.08
C GLU A 145 -9.36 18.39 1.79
N ARG A 146 -8.64 19.05 2.71
CA ARG A 146 -8.22 20.45 2.52
C ARG A 146 -7.26 20.61 1.36
N ALA A 147 -6.32 19.67 1.21
CA ALA A 147 -5.36 19.69 0.12
C ALA A 147 -6.06 19.53 -1.24
N VAL A 148 -7.06 18.65 -1.35
CA VAL A 148 -7.88 18.51 -2.57
C VAL A 148 -8.72 19.77 -2.81
N ALA A 149 -9.48 20.22 -1.81
CA ALA A 149 -10.38 21.37 -1.94
C ALA A 149 -9.66 22.67 -2.32
N LYS A 150 -8.42 22.84 -1.86
CA LYS A 150 -7.60 24.03 -2.13
C LYS A 150 -6.59 23.84 -3.27
N GLY A 151 -6.55 22.68 -3.90
CA GLY A 151 -5.60 22.38 -4.99
C GLY A 151 -4.13 22.46 -4.56
N TRP A 152 -3.80 22.02 -3.34
CA TRP A 152 -2.42 22.06 -2.83
C TRP A 152 -1.50 21.13 -3.61
N LYS A 153 -0.32 21.64 -3.99
CA LYS A 153 0.77 20.85 -4.54
C LYS A 153 1.63 20.32 -3.40
N LEU A 154 1.39 19.09 -2.97
CA LEU A 154 2.15 18.46 -1.90
C LEU A 154 3.53 18.02 -2.37
N GLN A 155 4.54 18.25 -1.54
CA GLN A 155 5.89 17.76 -1.77
C GLN A 155 5.94 16.23 -1.66
N HIS A 156 6.87 15.64 -2.39
CA HIS A 156 7.17 14.23 -2.34
C HIS A 156 8.11 13.93 -1.17
N PHE A 157 7.80 12.87 -0.42
CA PHE A 157 8.71 12.29 0.57
C PHE A 157 9.38 11.07 -0.02
N ASP A 158 10.63 10.83 0.36
CA ASP A 158 11.38 9.64 -0.02
C ASP A 158 10.98 8.44 0.84
N ARG A 159 11.32 7.23 0.34
CA ARG A 159 11.20 6.01 1.15
C ARG A 159 12.19 6.06 2.31
N ILE A 160 11.75 5.57 3.47
CA ILE A 160 12.62 5.40 4.63
C ILE A 160 13.44 4.12 4.51
N SER A 161 14.63 4.10 5.10
CA SER A 161 15.54 2.94 5.04
C SER A 161 14.94 1.63 5.58
N GLN A 162 13.98 1.74 6.50
CA GLN A 162 13.28 0.62 7.13
C GLN A 162 12.22 0.00 6.21
N MET A 163 11.83 0.70 5.14
CA MET A 163 10.80 0.28 4.19
C MET A 163 11.29 0.44 2.75
N PRO A 164 12.34 -0.31 2.35
CA PRO A 164 12.82 -0.30 0.98
C PRO A 164 11.79 -0.93 0.04
N GLN A 165 11.96 -0.68 -1.25
CA GLN A 165 11.15 -1.31 -2.29
C GLN A 165 11.29 -2.85 -2.23
N THR A 166 10.16 -3.53 -2.12
CA THR A 166 10.06 -5.00 -2.06
C THR A 166 10.38 -5.66 -3.39
N VAL A 167 10.68 -6.97 -3.36
CA VAL A 167 10.92 -7.76 -4.59
C VAL A 167 9.69 -7.76 -5.50
N ILE A 168 8.49 -7.83 -4.93
CA ILE A 168 7.23 -7.83 -5.69
C ILE A 168 7.01 -6.49 -6.39
N GLU A 169 7.27 -5.38 -5.70
CA GLU A 169 7.27 -4.06 -6.31
C GLU A 169 8.28 -3.96 -7.46
N LYS A 170 9.48 -4.50 -7.30
CA LYS A 170 10.49 -4.52 -8.36
C LYS A 170 10.01 -5.29 -9.59
N ILE A 171 9.50 -6.51 -9.39
CA ILE A 171 8.98 -7.33 -10.50
C ILE A 171 7.83 -6.60 -11.19
N LEU A 172 6.84 -6.12 -10.45
CA LEU A 172 5.68 -5.45 -11.03
C LEU A 172 6.07 -4.14 -11.73
N PHE A 173 6.78 -3.24 -11.05
CA PHE A 173 6.99 -1.89 -11.54
C PHE A 173 8.18 -1.76 -12.49
N ASN A 174 9.21 -2.60 -12.34
CA ASN A 174 10.37 -2.57 -13.23
C ASN A 174 10.17 -3.53 -14.40
N ASP A 175 9.84 -4.80 -14.12
CA ASP A 175 9.84 -5.83 -15.16
C ASP A 175 8.51 -5.91 -15.93
N LEU A 176 7.36 -5.74 -15.25
CA LEU A 176 6.04 -5.82 -15.91
C LEU A 176 5.60 -4.48 -16.50
N MET A 177 5.63 -3.43 -15.69
CA MET A 177 5.09 -2.11 -16.08
C MET A 177 6.16 -1.19 -16.66
N GLY A 178 7.43 -1.33 -16.25
CA GLY A 178 8.50 -0.42 -16.68
C GLY A 178 8.32 1.05 -16.22
N ILE A 179 7.57 1.27 -15.13
CA ILE A 179 7.38 2.60 -14.52
C ILE A 179 8.38 2.87 -13.39
N GLY A 180 9.02 1.83 -12.85
CA GLY A 180 10.03 1.95 -11.81
C GLY A 180 9.57 2.73 -10.59
N GLU A 181 10.40 3.68 -10.14
CA GLU A 181 10.11 4.55 -8.99
C GLU A 181 8.89 5.47 -9.18
N ASN A 182 8.43 5.70 -10.42
CA ASN A 182 7.19 6.45 -10.63
C ASN A 182 5.98 5.76 -9.98
N SER A 183 6.07 4.45 -9.70
CA SER A 183 5.09 3.72 -8.89
C SER A 183 4.88 4.33 -7.48
N PHE A 184 5.89 5.02 -6.95
CA PHE A 184 5.89 5.63 -5.62
C PHE A 184 5.56 7.12 -5.66
N TYR A 185 6.05 7.83 -6.69
CA TYR A 185 5.86 9.28 -6.86
C TYR A 185 4.61 9.66 -7.65
N CYS A 186 3.98 8.72 -8.35
CA CYS A 186 2.71 8.92 -9.04
C CYS A 186 1.59 8.15 -8.35
N LYS A 187 0.37 8.65 -8.48
CA LYS A 187 -0.81 7.92 -8.03
C LYS A 187 -1.17 6.80 -9.04
N PRO A 188 -1.74 5.68 -8.58
CA PRO A 188 -2.25 4.63 -9.46
C PRO A 188 -3.29 5.18 -10.44
N ILE A 189 -3.17 4.82 -11.72
CA ILE A 189 -4.13 5.16 -12.77
C ILE A 189 -4.26 3.99 -13.75
N LEU A 190 -5.40 3.89 -14.44
CA LEU A 190 -5.63 2.83 -15.42
C LEU A 190 -4.64 2.92 -16.60
N ASN A 191 -4.50 4.10 -17.22
CA ASN A 191 -3.51 4.34 -18.26
C ASN A 191 -2.13 4.68 -17.66
N TRP A 192 -1.56 3.72 -16.95
CA TRP A 192 -0.26 3.84 -16.27
C TRP A 192 0.92 3.96 -17.24
N SER A 193 0.74 3.55 -18.50
CA SER A 193 1.79 3.53 -19.54
C SER A 193 2.43 4.91 -19.76
N LYS A 194 1.70 5.99 -19.47
CA LYS A 194 2.20 7.37 -19.54
C LYS A 194 3.33 7.68 -18.54
N TYR A 195 3.51 6.82 -17.53
CA TYR A 195 4.56 6.94 -16.51
C TYR A 195 5.77 6.06 -16.80
N LYS A 196 5.85 5.40 -17.97
CA LYS A 196 7.05 4.68 -18.38
C LYS A 196 8.22 5.66 -18.46
N ASN A 197 9.36 5.25 -17.93
CA ASN A 197 10.60 5.99 -18.10
C ASN A 197 10.94 5.97 -19.60
N LYS A 198 11.09 7.15 -20.22
CA LYS A 198 11.54 7.27 -21.61
C LYS A 198 12.99 6.80 -21.75
#